data_AF-A0A2D4Q2J3-F1
#
_entry.id   AF-A0A2D4Q2J3-F1
#
_cell.length_a   1.000
_cell.length_b   1.000
_cell.length_c   1.000
_cell.angle_alpha   90.00
_cell.angle_beta   90.00
_cell.angle_gamma   90.00
#
_symmetry.space_group_name_H-M   'P 1'
#
loop_
_entity.id
_entity.type
_entity.pdbx_description
1 polymer ?
#
loop_
_entity_poly.entity_id
_entity_poly.type
_entity_poly.pdbx_seq_one_letter_code
_entity_poly.pdbx_strand_id
1 'polypeptide(L)'
;VHGGSLKNVHAAVARGRQMRCEHCQRTGATVGCCLSACLSNYHFMCARLCQCTFQEDKKVFCQKHIDLLDGTEIVAEDGFDVLRRVYVDFEGISFKRKFMVGLEPDTIHMMIGSMKIDSLGMLTDLSECEGRLLPVGYQCSRLYWSTVDARKRCQYTCRVLEYRPKLSPEEPDASGMQEENHTIVHSPAAPVDPHLRDRPLQEAASPVPPLERHSPAQN
;
A
#
# COMPACT_ATOMS: atom_id res chain seq x y z
N VAL A 1 -7.52 19.59 -2.36
CA VAL A 1 -7.51 18.15 -2.05
C VAL A 1 -8.88 17.79 -1.53
N HIS A 2 -9.64 16.98 -2.26
CA HIS A 2 -10.91 16.42 -1.77
C HIS A 2 -10.70 14.91 -1.61
N GLY A 3 -11.04 14.35 -0.45
CA GLY A 3 -10.98 12.90 -0.21
C GLY A 3 -9.62 12.22 -0.45
N GLY A 4 -8.50 12.94 -0.31
CA GLY A 4 -7.16 12.35 -0.55
C GLY A 4 -6.54 12.64 -1.92
N SER A 5 -7.31 13.15 -2.89
CA SER A 5 -6.85 13.37 -4.26
C SER A 5 -5.95 14.63 -4.42
N LEU A 6 -4.75 14.43 -4.96
CA LEU A 6 -3.85 15.49 -5.43
C LEU A 6 -4.07 15.75 -6.91
N LYS A 7 -4.56 16.94 -7.24
CA LYS A 7 -4.81 17.37 -8.61
C LYS A 7 -3.65 18.18 -9.17
N ASN A 8 -3.52 18.24 -10.50
CA ASN A 8 -2.55 19.07 -11.22
C ASN A 8 -1.08 18.79 -10.86
N VAL A 9 -0.77 17.60 -10.32
CA VAL A 9 0.59 17.25 -9.90
C VAL A 9 1.57 17.36 -11.07
N HIS A 10 1.18 16.91 -12.27
CA HIS A 10 2.03 17.00 -13.45
C HIS A 10 2.35 18.45 -13.84
N ALA A 11 1.35 19.34 -13.83
CA ALA A 11 1.57 20.76 -14.12
C ALA A 11 2.49 21.39 -13.06
N ALA A 12 2.33 21.03 -11.79
CA ALA A 12 3.19 21.48 -10.71
C ALA A 12 4.64 20.99 -10.86
N VAL A 13 4.84 19.72 -11.25
CA VAL A 13 6.18 19.15 -11.52
C VAL A 13 6.84 19.84 -12.71
N ALA A 14 6.11 20.01 -13.83
CA ALA A 14 6.62 20.66 -15.02
C ALA A 14 7.07 22.11 -14.73
N ARG A 15 6.24 22.87 -14.00
CA ARG A 15 6.60 24.21 -13.50
C ARG A 15 7.80 24.16 -12.57
N GLY A 16 7.79 23.25 -11.60
CA GLY A 16 8.84 23.11 -10.58
C GLY A 16 10.23 22.89 -11.18
N ARG A 17 10.34 22.19 -12.31
CA ARG A 17 11.62 21.99 -13.02
C ARG A 17 12.31 23.29 -13.43
N GLN A 18 11.55 24.36 -13.65
CA GLN A 18 12.05 25.68 -14.03
C GLN A 18 12.24 26.61 -12.83
N MET A 19 11.58 26.33 -11.70
CA MET A 19 11.60 27.18 -10.52
C MET A 19 12.79 26.84 -9.62
N ARG A 20 13.64 27.84 -9.39
CA ARG A 20 14.84 27.72 -8.54
C ARG A 20 14.51 28.14 -7.12
N CYS A 21 15.00 27.39 -6.14
CA CYS A 21 14.81 27.71 -4.73
C CYS A 21 15.70 28.90 -4.33
N GLU A 22 15.13 29.91 -3.68
CA GLU A 22 15.86 31.06 -3.13
C GLU A 22 16.90 30.63 -2.07
N HIS A 23 16.58 29.61 -1.27
CA HIS A 23 17.46 29.10 -0.21
C HIS A 23 18.61 28.24 -0.75
N CYS A 24 18.29 27.11 -1.40
CA CYS A 24 19.29 26.11 -1.78
C CYS A 24 19.77 26.22 -3.23
N GLN A 25 19.16 27.12 -4.02
CA GLN A 25 19.55 27.39 -5.41
C GLN A 25 19.39 26.21 -6.38
N ARG A 26 18.69 25.14 -5.97
CA ARG A 26 18.34 23.99 -6.83
C ARG A 26 16.94 24.15 -7.42
N THR A 27 16.66 23.47 -8.54
CA THR A 27 15.34 23.45 -9.17
C THR A 27 14.34 22.59 -8.36
N GLY A 28 13.05 22.68 -8.69
CA GLY A 28 11.98 21.94 -8.03
C GLY A 28 11.24 22.74 -6.95
N ALA A 29 11.47 24.04 -6.82
CA ALA A 29 10.87 24.89 -5.81
C ALA A 29 9.42 25.26 -6.19
N THR A 30 8.43 24.67 -5.52
CA THR A 30 7.01 24.86 -5.86
C THR A 30 6.23 25.71 -4.85
N VAL A 31 6.86 26.12 -3.74
CA VAL A 31 6.24 26.98 -2.73
C VAL A 31 6.66 28.42 -2.99
N GLY A 32 5.80 29.20 -3.65
CA GLY A 32 6.05 30.60 -4.00
C GLY A 32 5.45 31.57 -3.00
N CYS A 33 6.06 32.75 -2.87
CA CYS A 33 5.47 33.88 -2.14
C CYS A 33 4.15 34.31 -2.82
N CYS A 34 3.12 34.66 -2.02
CA CYS A 34 1.80 35.02 -2.52
C CYS A 34 1.77 36.41 -3.18
N LEU A 35 2.69 37.31 -2.81
CA LEU A 35 2.87 38.58 -3.49
C LEU A 35 3.28 38.35 -4.96
N SER A 36 2.45 38.80 -5.91
CA SER A 36 2.63 38.55 -7.34
C SER A 36 3.94 39.08 -7.93
N ALA A 37 4.45 40.20 -7.40
CA ALA A 37 5.72 40.78 -7.82
C ALA A 37 6.95 40.05 -7.24
N CYS A 38 6.76 39.18 -6.24
CA CYS A 38 7.85 38.44 -5.61
C CYS A 38 8.15 37.15 -6.38
N LEU A 39 9.40 37.01 -6.83
CA LEU A 39 9.86 35.81 -7.56
C LEU A 39 10.45 34.73 -6.63
N SER A 40 10.42 34.94 -5.31
CA SER A 40 11.00 33.99 -4.36
C SER A 40 10.16 32.71 -4.31
N ASN A 41 10.79 31.61 -4.72
CA ASN A 41 10.25 30.26 -4.66
C ASN A 41 11.12 29.41 -3.74
N TYR A 42 10.51 28.45 -3.05
CA TYR A 42 11.19 27.58 -2.11
C TYR A 42 10.73 26.13 -2.28
N HIS A 43 11.61 25.17 -1.94
CA HIS A 43 11.10 23.85 -1.53
C HIS A 43 10.34 24.01 -0.22
N PHE A 44 9.39 23.11 0.04
CA PHE A 44 8.61 23.16 1.28
C PHE A 44 9.47 23.26 2.54
N MET A 45 10.48 22.38 2.67
CA MET A 45 11.39 22.42 3.83
C MET A 45 12.33 23.63 3.82
N CYS A 46 12.72 24.13 2.65
CA CYS A 46 13.52 25.35 2.55
C CYS A 46 12.74 26.59 3.00
N ALA A 47 11.45 26.67 2.67
CA ALA A 47 10.57 27.75 3.11
C ALA A 47 10.49 27.77 4.65
N ARG A 48 10.35 26.60 5.28
CA ARG A 48 10.36 26.48 6.76
C ARG A 48 11.68 26.94 7.36
N LEU A 49 12.81 26.51 6.80
CA LEU A 49 14.14 26.93 7.27
C LEU A 49 14.37 28.45 7.13
N CYS A 50 13.85 29.05 6.06
CA CYS A 50 13.86 30.49 5.85
C CYS A 50 12.71 31.22 6.57
N GLN A 51 11.95 30.52 7.42
CA GLN A 51 10.85 31.08 8.21
C GLN A 51 9.79 31.80 7.37
N CYS A 52 9.46 31.26 6.19
CA CYS A 52 8.28 31.71 5.45
C CYS A 52 7.01 31.41 6.28
N THR A 53 6.04 32.32 6.24
CA THR A 53 4.75 32.19 6.93
C THR A 53 3.75 31.47 6.04
N PHE A 54 3.12 30.42 6.56
CA PHE A 54 2.06 29.66 5.89
C PHE A 54 0.73 29.99 6.56
N GLN A 55 -0.26 30.45 5.80
CA GLN A 55 -1.60 30.74 6.30
C GLN A 55 -2.55 29.57 6.02
N GLU A 56 -3.62 29.43 6.81
CA GLU A 56 -4.61 28.35 6.67
C GLU A 56 -5.32 28.33 5.31
N ASP A 57 -5.45 29.51 4.67
CA ASP A 57 -5.99 29.66 3.32
C ASP A 57 -5.02 29.20 2.21
N LYS A 58 -3.85 28.67 2.62
CA LYS A 58 -2.73 28.14 1.79
C LYS A 58 -1.88 29.21 1.13
N LYS A 59 -2.05 30.50 1.47
CA LYS A 59 -1.08 31.52 1.08
C LYS A 59 0.23 31.31 1.82
N VAL A 60 1.33 31.66 1.15
CA VAL A 60 2.67 31.61 1.75
C VAL A 60 3.35 32.96 1.52
N PHE A 61 3.93 33.54 2.56
CA PHE A 61 4.69 34.79 2.48
C PHE A 61 6.13 34.54 2.89
N CYS A 62 7.08 35.03 2.09
CA CYS A 62 8.49 34.99 2.50
C CYS A 62 8.77 36.06 3.55
N GLN A 63 9.90 35.95 4.26
CA GLN A 63 10.27 36.89 5.31
C GLN A 63 10.37 38.36 4.85
N LYS A 64 10.59 38.60 3.56
CA LYS A 64 10.63 39.96 2.99
C LYS A 64 9.24 40.61 2.90
N HIS A 65 8.15 39.83 3.05
CA HIS A 65 6.77 40.27 2.85
C HIS A 65 5.84 39.82 4.00
N ILE A 66 6.39 39.66 5.20
CA ILE A 66 5.62 39.28 6.40
C ILE A 66 4.68 40.39 6.87
N ASP A 67 4.97 41.64 6.48
CA ASP A 67 4.15 42.82 6.69
C ASP A 67 2.87 42.84 5.86
N LEU A 68 2.78 41.99 4.82
CA LEU A 68 1.59 41.86 3.97
C LEU A 68 0.58 40.81 4.46
N LEU A 69 0.80 40.23 5.65
CA LEU A 69 -0.15 39.30 6.25
C LEU A 69 -1.48 40.02 6.56
N ASP A 70 -2.58 39.38 6.21
CA ASP A 70 -3.95 39.90 6.32
C ASP A 70 -4.67 39.50 7.63
N GLY A 71 -3.93 38.97 8.61
CA GLY A 71 -4.47 38.49 9.88
C GLY A 71 -5.09 37.08 9.81
N THR A 72 -5.08 36.43 8.65
CA THR A 72 -5.45 35.00 8.54
C THR A 72 -4.53 34.16 9.43
N GLU A 73 -5.13 33.17 10.11
CA GLU A 73 -4.44 32.27 11.01
C GLU A 73 -3.24 31.58 10.34
N ILE A 74 -2.16 31.45 11.11
CA ILE A 74 -0.92 30.84 10.68
C ILE A 74 -0.98 29.35 11.02
N VAL A 75 -0.59 28.51 10.07
CA VAL A 75 -0.54 27.06 10.26
C VAL A 75 0.49 26.72 11.34
N ALA A 76 0.06 26.00 12.37
CA ALA A 76 0.94 25.49 13.43
C ALA A 76 2.00 24.52 12.88
N GLU A 77 3.08 24.28 13.62
CA GLU A 77 4.19 23.42 13.16
C GLU A 77 3.78 21.98 12.83
N ASP A 78 2.81 21.43 13.55
CA ASP A 78 2.20 20.11 13.36
C ASP A 78 1.03 20.12 12.37
N GLY A 79 0.56 21.30 11.95
CA GLY A 79 -0.52 21.49 10.99
C GLY A 79 -0.22 21.02 9.56
N PHE A 80 0.97 20.49 9.31
CA PHE A 80 1.38 19.95 8.01
C PHE A 80 1.32 18.42 7.93
N ASP A 81 0.99 17.74 9.02
CA ASP A 81 0.90 16.28 9.04
C ASP A 81 -0.24 15.77 8.14
N VAL A 82 0.07 14.77 7.33
CA VAL A 82 -0.91 14.16 6.41
C VAL A 82 -1.20 12.73 6.84
N LEU A 83 -2.10 12.60 7.82
CA LEU A 83 -2.51 11.31 8.39
C LEU A 83 -3.49 10.52 7.50
N ARG A 84 -4.12 11.20 6.52
CA ARG A 84 -5.03 10.56 5.56
C ARG A 84 -4.26 9.95 4.40
N ARG A 85 -4.83 8.90 3.78
CA ARG A 85 -4.33 8.38 2.51
C ARG A 85 -4.40 9.46 1.42
N VAL A 86 -3.37 9.51 0.59
CA VAL A 86 -3.22 10.48 -0.50
C VAL A 86 -2.90 9.74 -1.78
N TYR A 87 -3.49 10.16 -2.89
CA TYR A 87 -3.17 9.64 -4.22
C TYR A 87 -3.10 10.77 -5.23
N VAL A 88 -2.37 10.55 -6.33
CA VAL A 88 -2.34 11.49 -7.45
C VAL A 88 -3.52 11.23 -8.36
N ASP A 89 -4.32 12.27 -8.60
CA ASP A 89 -5.38 12.24 -9.58
C ASP A 89 -4.77 12.29 -10.99
N PHE A 90 -5.13 11.31 -11.80
CA PHE A 90 -4.67 11.20 -13.17
C PHE A 90 -5.72 11.67 -14.19
N GLU A 91 -6.89 12.14 -13.74
CA GLU A 91 -7.92 12.68 -14.61
C GLU A 91 -7.36 13.86 -15.46
N GLY A 92 -7.58 13.79 -16.78
CA GLY A 92 -7.11 14.82 -17.72
C GLY A 92 -5.62 14.73 -18.10
N ILE A 93 -4.87 13.74 -17.63
CA ILE A 93 -3.47 13.52 -18.00
C ILE A 93 -3.39 12.53 -19.17
N SER A 94 -2.92 13.00 -20.34
CA SER A 94 -2.59 12.13 -21.46
C SER A 94 -1.26 11.43 -21.19
N PHE A 95 -1.31 10.14 -20.86
CA PHE A 95 -0.13 9.31 -20.70
C PHE A 95 0.52 9.07 -22.06
N LYS A 96 1.41 9.98 -22.49
CA LYS A 96 2.43 9.60 -23.47
C LYS A 96 3.29 8.52 -22.82
N ARG A 97 3.53 7.41 -23.55
CA ARG A 97 4.21 6.15 -23.13
C ARG A 97 5.27 6.29 -22.03
N LYS A 98 6.08 7.36 -22.06
CA LYS A 98 7.19 7.65 -21.13
C LYS A 98 6.81 7.75 -19.64
N PHE A 99 5.56 8.01 -19.26
CA PHE A 99 5.13 8.09 -17.85
C PHE A 99 4.47 6.82 -17.31
N MET A 100 4.01 5.92 -18.19
CA MET A 100 3.58 4.56 -17.81
C MET A 100 4.77 3.62 -17.63
N VAL A 101 5.92 3.98 -18.19
CA VAL A 101 7.19 3.38 -17.79
C VAL A 101 7.51 3.99 -16.42
N GLY A 102 6.88 3.45 -15.37
CA GLY A 102 7.28 3.70 -14.00
C GLY A 102 8.70 3.17 -13.77
N LEU A 103 9.02 2.84 -12.52
CA LEU A 103 10.09 1.87 -12.31
C LEU A 103 9.70 0.59 -13.05
N GLU A 104 10.63 -0.02 -13.77
CA GLU A 104 10.42 -1.36 -14.32
C GLU A 104 9.98 -2.24 -13.14
N PRO A 105 8.86 -2.98 -13.20
CA PRO A 105 8.34 -3.72 -12.06
C PRO A 105 9.42 -4.56 -11.35
N ASP A 106 10.34 -5.13 -12.14
CA ASP A 106 11.47 -5.93 -11.68
C ASP A 106 12.52 -5.15 -10.84
N THR A 107 12.51 -3.82 -10.94
CA THR A 107 13.41 -2.92 -10.17
C THR A 107 12.82 -2.49 -8.83
N ILE A 108 11.54 -2.78 -8.57
CA ILE A 108 10.88 -2.43 -7.31
C ILE A 108 11.09 -3.58 -6.32
N HIS A 109 12.06 -3.42 -5.42
CA HIS A 109 12.26 -4.35 -4.32
C HIS A 109 11.59 -3.83 -3.04
N MET A 110 10.51 -4.49 -2.60
CA MET A 110 9.83 -4.15 -1.35
C MET A 110 10.25 -5.13 -0.25
N MET A 111 10.73 -4.59 0.88
CA MET A 111 11.14 -5.37 2.04
C MET A 111 10.41 -4.91 3.31
N ILE A 112 9.97 -5.86 4.13
CA ILE A 112 9.36 -5.63 5.44
C ILE A 112 10.07 -6.54 6.46
N GLY A 113 11.09 -5.99 7.12
CA GLY A 113 11.99 -6.75 7.98
C GLY A 113 12.74 -7.82 7.18
N SER A 114 12.61 -9.09 7.57
CA SER A 114 13.22 -10.23 6.87
C SER A 114 12.40 -10.76 5.68
N MET A 115 11.28 -10.12 5.34
CA MET A 115 10.45 -10.49 4.19
C MET A 115 10.77 -9.62 3.00
N LYS A 116 10.98 -10.28 1.87
CA LYS A 116 11.09 -9.69 0.55
C LYS A 116 9.85 -10.04 -0.25
N ILE A 117 9.21 -9.04 -0.85
CA ILE A 117 8.15 -9.27 -1.83
C ILE A 117 8.83 -9.45 -3.18
N ASP A 118 8.66 -10.63 -3.77
CA ASP A 118 9.26 -11.00 -5.05
C ASP A 118 8.33 -10.66 -6.21
N SER A 119 7.02 -10.80 -6.01
CA SER A 119 5.97 -10.43 -6.97
C SER A 119 4.74 -9.94 -6.21
N LEU A 120 4.16 -8.81 -6.62
CA LEU A 120 2.90 -8.31 -6.07
C LEU A 120 1.68 -9.06 -6.63
N GLY A 121 1.83 -9.83 -7.71
CA GLY A 121 0.72 -10.47 -8.41
C GLY A 121 -0.21 -9.48 -9.12
N MET A 122 -1.34 -10.00 -9.59
CA MET A 122 -2.37 -9.25 -10.31
C MET A 122 -3.71 -9.38 -9.59
N LEU A 123 -4.46 -8.27 -9.52
CA LEU A 123 -5.84 -8.32 -9.07
C LEU A 123 -6.71 -8.86 -10.21
N THR A 124 -7.43 -9.93 -9.91
CA THR A 124 -8.40 -10.59 -10.80
C THR A 124 -9.75 -10.70 -10.08
N ASP A 125 -10.77 -11.19 -10.76
CA ASP A 125 -12.08 -11.43 -10.14
C ASP A 125 -12.03 -12.47 -9.01
N LEU A 126 -10.98 -13.29 -8.95
CA LEU A 126 -10.73 -14.27 -7.88
C LEU A 126 -9.91 -13.71 -6.71
N SER A 127 -9.43 -12.48 -6.82
CA SER A 127 -8.55 -11.88 -5.81
C SER A 127 -9.27 -11.34 -4.59
N GLU A 128 -10.59 -11.16 -4.65
CA GLU A 128 -11.37 -10.79 -3.47
C GLU A 128 -11.75 -12.04 -2.68
N CYS A 129 -11.39 -12.06 -1.40
CA CYS A 129 -11.71 -13.15 -0.50
C CYS A 129 -11.98 -12.60 0.90
N GLU A 130 -13.24 -12.64 1.33
CA GLU A 130 -13.69 -12.23 2.66
C GLU A 130 -13.25 -10.78 3.02
N GLY A 131 -13.40 -9.84 2.08
CA GLY A 131 -13.00 -8.45 2.28
C GLY A 131 -11.48 -8.22 2.32
N ARG A 132 -10.68 -9.24 1.96
CA ARG A 132 -9.23 -9.15 1.76
C ARG A 132 -8.92 -9.27 0.28
N LEU A 133 -7.79 -8.67 -0.12
CA LEU A 133 -7.25 -8.81 -1.47
C LEU A 133 -6.09 -9.79 -1.46
N LEU A 134 -6.20 -10.83 -2.27
CA LEU A 134 -5.22 -11.88 -2.52
C LEU A 134 -4.84 -11.85 -4.01
N PRO A 135 -3.85 -11.04 -4.42
CA PRO A 135 -3.46 -10.94 -5.82
C PRO A 135 -2.94 -12.29 -6.35
N VAL A 136 -3.46 -12.73 -7.49
CA VAL A 136 -3.02 -13.97 -8.14
C VAL A 136 -1.58 -13.80 -8.63
N GLY A 137 -0.70 -14.74 -8.30
CA GLY A 137 0.73 -14.65 -8.61
C GLY A 137 1.54 -13.81 -7.62
N TYR A 138 0.94 -13.40 -6.49
CA TYR A 138 1.71 -12.83 -5.38
C TYR A 138 2.74 -13.84 -4.89
N GLN A 139 3.96 -13.38 -4.65
CA GLN A 139 5.03 -14.18 -4.07
C GLN A 139 5.87 -13.34 -3.11
N CYS A 140 6.15 -13.90 -1.93
CA CYS A 140 7.14 -13.34 -1.03
C CYS A 140 8.02 -14.43 -0.41
N SER A 141 9.21 -14.02 0.00
CA SER A 141 10.18 -14.86 0.68
C SER A 141 10.48 -14.28 2.06
N ARG A 142 10.41 -15.08 3.11
CA ARG A 142 10.72 -14.67 4.49
C ARG A 142 11.69 -15.65 5.15
N LEU A 143 12.75 -15.14 5.75
CA LEU A 143 13.58 -15.94 6.65
C LEU A 143 12.84 -16.14 7.98
N TYR A 144 12.62 -17.40 8.37
CA TYR A 144 11.95 -17.79 9.61
C TYR A 144 12.55 -19.07 10.21
N TRP A 145 12.15 -19.44 11.44
CA TRP A 145 12.59 -20.69 12.07
C TRP A 145 12.04 -21.91 11.33
N SER A 146 12.88 -22.93 11.16
CA SER A 146 12.45 -24.18 10.55
C SER A 146 11.46 -24.92 11.44
N THR A 147 10.42 -25.45 10.81
CA THR A 147 9.45 -26.37 11.43
C THR A 147 9.98 -27.79 11.61
N VAL A 148 11.14 -28.12 11.03
CA VAL A 148 11.81 -29.44 11.14
C VAL A 148 12.94 -29.41 12.18
N ASP A 149 13.74 -28.34 12.20
CA ASP A 149 14.81 -28.15 13.20
C ASP A 149 14.77 -26.71 13.72
N ALA A 150 14.16 -26.52 14.89
CA ALA A 150 13.96 -25.21 15.51
C ALA A 150 15.26 -24.44 15.81
N ARG A 151 16.44 -25.06 15.71
CA ARG A 151 17.75 -24.39 15.85
C ARG A 151 18.23 -23.73 14.57
N LYS A 152 17.58 -23.99 13.44
CA LYS A 152 17.94 -23.45 12.13
C LYS A 152 16.89 -22.48 11.64
N ARG A 153 17.34 -21.43 10.94
CA ARG A 153 16.47 -20.58 10.13
C ARG A 153 16.48 -21.08 8.70
N CYS A 154 15.33 -21.04 8.04
CA CYS A 154 15.19 -21.33 6.62
C CYS A 154 14.30 -20.29 5.95
N GLN A 155 14.43 -20.19 4.64
CA GLN A 155 13.58 -19.31 3.83
C GLN A 155 12.26 -20.03 3.56
N TYR A 156 11.16 -19.34 3.86
CA TYR A 156 9.82 -19.73 3.46
C TYR A 156 9.39 -18.87 2.28
N THR A 157 8.84 -19.51 1.24
CA THR A 157 8.23 -18.82 0.10
C THR A 157 6.73 -18.97 0.20
N CYS A 158 6.01 -17.85 0.30
CA CYS A 158 4.55 -17.82 0.28
C CYS A 158 4.08 -17.38 -1.10
N ARG A 159 3.10 -18.10 -1.66
CA ARG A 159 2.53 -17.86 -2.99
C ARG A 159 1.02 -17.82 -2.93
N VAL A 160 0.41 -16.96 -3.74
CA VAL A 160 -1.03 -17.00 -4.04
C VAL A 160 -1.18 -17.49 -5.47
N LEU A 161 -1.82 -18.64 -5.63
CA LEU A 161 -2.02 -19.29 -6.93
C LEU A 161 -3.51 -19.41 -7.21
N GLU A 162 -3.88 -19.29 -8.49
CA GLU A 162 -5.22 -19.64 -8.94
C GLU A 162 -5.32 -21.16 -9.06
N TYR A 163 -6.31 -21.75 -8.39
CA TYR A 163 -6.63 -23.16 -8.54
C TYR A 163 -7.77 -23.34 -9.54
N ARG A 164 -7.50 -24.02 -10.66
CA ARG A 164 -8.52 -24.43 -11.63
C ARG A 164 -8.75 -25.94 -11.51
N PRO A 165 -9.88 -26.38 -10.95
CA PRO A 165 -10.20 -27.80 -10.85
C PRO A 165 -10.22 -28.45 -12.25
N LYS A 166 -9.61 -29.63 -12.41
CA LYS A 166 -9.70 -30.40 -13.66
C LYS A 166 -11.13 -30.92 -13.82
N LEU A 167 -11.77 -30.62 -14.95
CA LEU A 167 -13.16 -30.99 -15.25
C LEU A 167 -13.34 -32.44 -15.74
N SER A 168 -12.25 -33.21 -15.92
CA SER A 168 -12.31 -34.62 -16.30
C SER A 168 -11.23 -35.46 -15.59
N PRO A 169 -11.54 -36.70 -15.20
CA PRO A 169 -10.52 -37.71 -14.95
C PRO A 169 -10.06 -38.24 -16.31
N GLU A 170 -8.80 -37.98 -16.67
CA GLU A 170 -8.01 -38.53 -17.78
C GLU A 170 -7.34 -37.41 -18.59
N GLU A 171 -6.09 -37.13 -18.19
CA GLU A 171 -4.91 -36.95 -19.04
C GLU A 171 -3.71 -36.88 -18.06
N PRO A 172 -2.65 -37.71 -18.21
CA PRO A 172 -1.48 -37.65 -17.34
C PRO A 172 -0.70 -36.37 -17.64
N ASP A 173 -0.54 -35.53 -16.61
CA ASP A 173 0.15 -34.24 -16.74
C ASP A 173 1.66 -34.46 -16.96
N ALA A 174 2.09 -34.47 -18.21
CA ALA A 174 3.50 -34.49 -18.59
C ALA A 174 4.12 -33.11 -18.34
N SER A 175 4.39 -32.74 -17.08
CA SER A 175 5.42 -31.76 -16.63
C SER A 175 5.21 -31.15 -15.24
N GLY A 176 4.19 -31.55 -14.47
CA GLY A 176 4.03 -31.05 -13.09
C GLY A 176 4.91 -31.84 -12.12
N MET A 177 5.90 -31.20 -11.49
CA MET A 177 6.48 -31.74 -10.25
C MET A 177 5.33 -31.93 -9.27
N GLN A 178 5.04 -33.19 -8.89
CA GLN A 178 4.03 -33.49 -7.90
C GLN A 178 4.53 -32.98 -6.55
N GLU A 179 4.16 -31.74 -6.20
CA GLU A 179 4.52 -31.16 -4.91
C GLU A 179 3.75 -31.94 -3.83
N GLU A 180 4.50 -32.63 -2.96
CA GLU A 180 3.95 -33.33 -1.81
C GLU A 180 3.49 -32.27 -0.78
N ASN A 181 2.18 -32.03 -0.71
CA ASN A 181 1.61 -31.04 0.19
C ASN A 181 1.69 -31.54 1.64
N HIS A 182 2.52 -30.88 2.46
CA HIS A 182 2.59 -31.14 3.89
C HIS A 182 1.76 -30.10 4.65
N THR A 183 0.65 -30.52 5.25
CA THR A 183 -0.17 -29.65 6.10
C THR A 183 0.25 -29.79 7.55
N ILE A 184 0.73 -28.70 8.16
CA ILE A 184 0.99 -28.62 9.60
C ILE A 184 -0.17 -27.84 10.23
N VAL A 185 -0.99 -28.52 11.04
CA VAL A 185 -2.10 -27.89 11.75
C VAL A 185 -1.54 -27.11 12.95
N HIS A 186 -1.70 -25.80 12.96
CA HIS A 186 -1.27 -24.93 14.06
C HIS A 186 -2.39 -24.65 15.08
N SER A 187 -3.60 -25.16 14.85
CA SER A 187 -4.73 -25.03 15.78
C SER A 187 -4.72 -26.16 16.82
N PRO A 188 -5.01 -25.90 18.11
CA PRO A 188 -5.24 -26.95 19.08
C PRO A 188 -6.39 -27.83 18.59
N ALA A 189 -6.19 -29.16 18.56
CA ALA A 189 -7.29 -30.08 18.33
C ALA A 189 -8.34 -29.86 19.43
N ALA A 190 -9.60 -29.67 19.03
CA ALA A 190 -10.69 -29.62 19.99
C ALA A 190 -10.69 -30.94 20.81
N PRO A 191 -10.91 -30.90 22.13
CA PRO A 191 -10.94 -32.10 22.94
C PRO A 191 -12.07 -33.02 22.44
N VAL A 192 -11.70 -34.23 22.06
CA VAL A 192 -12.63 -35.27 21.63
C VAL A 192 -13.36 -35.79 22.87
N ASP A 193 -14.69 -35.60 22.93
CA ASP A 193 -15.54 -36.19 23.96
C ASP A 193 -15.46 -37.73 23.90
N PRO A 194 -15.09 -38.43 24.99
CA PRO A 194 -14.90 -39.89 24.98
C PRO A 194 -16.17 -40.71 24.71
N HIS A 195 -17.36 -40.12 24.62
CA HIS A 195 -18.63 -40.87 24.57
C HIS A 195 -19.26 -41.15 23.19
N LEU A 196 -18.57 -40.92 22.07
CA LEU A 196 -19.10 -41.21 20.72
C LEU A 196 -18.44 -42.40 20.01
N ARG A 197 -18.11 -43.46 20.75
CA ARG A 197 -17.80 -44.77 20.16
C ARG A 197 -19.07 -45.61 20.09
N ASP A 198 -19.71 -45.60 18.93
CA ASP A 198 -20.57 -46.64 18.34
C ASP A 198 -21.79 -46.06 17.63
N ARG A 199 -21.63 -45.61 16.37
CA ARG A 199 -22.68 -45.72 15.35
C ARG A 199 -22.07 -45.99 13.96
N PRO A 200 -22.63 -46.89 13.14
CA PRO A 200 -22.09 -47.20 11.81
C PRO A 200 -22.28 -46.05 10.82
N LEU A 201 -21.34 -45.96 9.88
CA LEU A 201 -21.30 -45.01 8.75
C LEU A 201 -22.66 -44.88 8.04
N GLN A 202 -23.22 -43.68 8.06
CA GLN A 202 -24.22 -43.21 7.10
C GLN A 202 -23.84 -41.79 6.68
N GLU A 203 -23.81 -41.58 5.37
CA GLU A 203 -23.45 -40.34 4.68
C GLU A 203 -24.07 -39.11 5.36
N ALA A 204 -23.21 -38.22 5.86
CA ALA A 204 -23.63 -36.97 6.49
C ALA A 204 -23.48 -35.83 5.49
N ALA A 205 -24.63 -35.28 5.05
CA ALA A 205 -24.71 -33.95 4.50
C ALA A 205 -24.25 -32.92 5.55
N SER A 206 -23.44 -31.96 5.12
CA SER A 206 -22.86 -30.90 5.96
C SER A 206 -23.93 -30.05 6.65
N PRO A 207 -23.92 -29.90 8.00
CA PRO A 207 -24.61 -28.82 8.67
C PRO A 207 -23.65 -27.65 8.89
N VAL A 208 -23.90 -26.55 8.19
CA VAL A 208 -23.27 -25.24 8.41
C VAL A 208 -23.70 -24.72 9.79
N PRO A 209 -22.78 -24.35 10.71
CA PRO A 209 -23.17 -23.60 11.91
C PRO A 209 -23.44 -22.12 11.57
N PRO A 210 -24.39 -21.44 12.23
CA PRO A 210 -24.70 -20.04 11.94
C PRO A 210 -23.55 -19.13 12.40
N LEU A 211 -23.13 -18.21 11.53
CA LEU A 211 -22.23 -17.11 11.89
C LEU A 211 -22.96 -16.12 12.79
N GLU A 212 -22.55 -16.05 14.06
CA GLU A 212 -22.96 -15.00 14.99
C GLU A 212 -22.50 -13.63 14.48
N ARG A 213 -23.46 -12.72 14.28
CA ARG A 213 -23.20 -11.32 13.98
C ARG A 213 -22.86 -10.60 15.26
N HIS A 214 -21.62 -10.16 15.39
CA HIS A 214 -21.29 -9.07 16.30
C HIS A 214 -21.18 -7.76 15.51
N SER A 215 -22.22 -6.94 15.62
CA SER A 215 -22.19 -5.52 15.24
C SER A 215 -21.50 -4.70 16.35
N PRO A 216 -20.80 -3.60 16.00
CA PRO A 216 -20.16 -2.73 16.96
C PRO A 216 -21.13 -1.65 17.48
N ALA A 217 -21.18 -1.45 18.79
CA ALA A 217 -21.69 -0.20 19.38
C ALA A 217 -21.08 0.07 20.78
N GLN A 218 -20.42 1.23 20.86
CA GLN A 218 -20.47 2.23 21.94
C GLN A 218 -19.98 1.84 23.36
N ASN A 219 -18.79 2.34 23.70
CA ASN A 219 -18.59 3.45 24.65
C ASN A 219 -17.23 4.11 24.41
#